data_AF-A0A8H6RP88-F1
#
_entry.id   AF-A0A8H6RP88-F1
#
_cell.length_a   1.000
_cell.length_b   1.000
_cell.length_c   1.000
_cell.angle_alpha   90.00
_cell.angle_beta   90.00
_cell.angle_gamma   90.00
#
_symmetry.space_group_name_H-M   'P 1'
#
loop_
_entity.id
_entity.type
_entity.pdbx_description
1 polymer ?
#
loop_
_entity_poly.entity_id
_entity_poly.type
_entity_poly.pdbx_seq_one_letter_code
_entity_poly.pdbx_strand_id
1 'polypeptide(L)'
;MQMAPPPNASISANVTFHSLSTNASMMVTPNNTESLPANFFYIDNSAGAFESAGFTNSLNSSAGIVTTGFKVFGNQLSWVNSAGNLKQLWWAKPTEISGLWTLNWNVDTASESSAVPVTVRNIVPTRIGPEQ
;
A
#
# COMPACT_ATOMS: atom_id res chain seq x y z
N MET A 1 -18.16 -4.40 10.67
CA MET A 1 -18.61 -4.68 9.30
C MET A 1 -17.39 -4.99 8.46
N GLN A 2 -17.27 -6.20 7.94
CA GLN A 2 -16.23 -6.54 6.96
C GLN A 2 -16.69 -5.95 5.62
N MET A 3 -15.82 -5.22 4.92
CA MET A 3 -16.14 -4.75 3.57
C MET A 3 -16.25 -5.96 2.65
N ALA A 4 -17.29 -6.00 1.80
CA ALA A 4 -17.39 -7.02 0.77
C ALA A 4 -16.20 -6.88 -0.19
N PRO A 5 -15.59 -8.00 -0.63
CA PRO A 5 -14.49 -7.94 -1.59
C PRO A 5 -14.96 -7.34 -2.93
N PRO A 6 -14.03 -6.76 -3.72
CA PRO A 6 -14.34 -6.32 -5.06
C PRO A 6 -14.97 -7.45 -5.91
N PRO A 7 -15.90 -7.15 -6.83
CA PRO A 7 -16.65 -8.15 -7.60
C PRO A 7 -15.79 -9.12 -8.43
N ASN A 8 -14.53 -8.77 -8.69
CA ASN A 8 -13.58 -9.54 -9.50
C ASN A 8 -12.43 -10.15 -8.67
N ALA A 9 -12.51 -10.11 -7.35
CA ALA A 9 -11.49 -10.69 -6.49
C ALA A 9 -11.59 -12.23 -6.55
N SER A 10 -10.56 -12.88 -7.08
CA SER A 10 -10.43 -14.34 -7.06
C SER A 10 -10.15 -14.90 -5.66
N ILE A 11 -9.59 -14.08 -4.77
CA ILE A 11 -9.29 -14.40 -3.38
C ILE A 11 -9.66 -13.19 -2.52
N SER A 12 -10.41 -13.44 -1.44
CA SER A 12 -10.77 -12.43 -0.44
C SER A 12 -10.37 -12.92 0.94
N ALA A 13 -9.23 -12.44 1.44
CA ALA A 13 -8.68 -12.83 2.72
C ALA A 13 -8.41 -11.61 3.60
N ASN A 14 -8.62 -11.76 4.90
CA ASN A 14 -8.03 -10.83 5.87
C ASN A 14 -6.54 -11.15 5.98
N VAL A 15 -5.69 -10.14 5.89
CA VAL A 15 -4.23 -10.29 5.95
C VAL A 15 -3.65 -9.53 7.13
N THR A 16 -2.55 -10.05 7.68
CA THR A 16 -1.74 -9.37 8.69
C THR A 16 -0.40 -8.99 8.07
N PHE A 17 0.02 -7.73 8.26
CA PHE A 17 1.32 -7.24 7.81
C PHE A 17 2.37 -7.47 8.89
N HIS A 18 3.51 -8.03 8.49
CA HIS A 18 4.69 -8.29 9.31
C HIS A 18 5.87 -7.49 8.76
N SER A 19 6.57 -6.77 9.62
CA SER A 19 7.83 -6.14 9.24
C SER A 19 8.97 -7.14 9.40
N LEU A 20 9.68 -7.41 8.30
CA LEU A 20 10.90 -8.22 8.32
C LEU A 20 12.10 -7.30 8.55
N SER A 21 12.66 -7.38 9.76
CA SER A 21 13.68 -6.45 10.27
C SER A 21 14.99 -6.46 9.48
N THR A 22 15.32 -7.57 8.81
CA THR A 22 16.55 -7.73 8.03
C THR A 22 16.62 -6.79 6.83
N ASN A 23 15.48 -6.45 6.20
CA ASN A 23 15.45 -5.64 4.98
C ASN A 23 14.41 -4.50 5.02
N ALA A 24 13.76 -4.26 6.17
CA ALA A 24 12.59 -3.38 6.24
C ALA A 24 11.55 -3.72 5.15
N SER A 25 11.34 -5.02 4.90
CA SER A 25 10.32 -5.52 3.98
C SER A 25 9.02 -5.73 4.74
N MET A 26 7.88 -5.61 4.03
CA MET A 26 6.57 -5.89 4.59
C MET A 26 6.01 -7.16 3.96
N MET A 27 5.84 -8.20 4.78
CA MET A 27 5.25 -9.47 4.36
C MET A 27 3.82 -9.57 4.87
N VAL A 28 2.90 -10.03 4.04
CA VAL A 28 1.53 -10.32 4.44
C VAL A 28 1.33 -11.82 4.63
N THR A 29 0.62 -12.18 5.69
CA THR A 29 0.11 -13.54 5.89
C THR A 29 -1.41 -13.52 5.88
N PRO A 30 -2.08 -14.42 5.14
CA PRO A 30 -3.52 -14.55 5.22
C PRO A 30 -3.94 -15.11 6.58
N ASN A 31 -5.24 -15.04 6.86
CA ASN A 31 -5.84 -15.92 7.85
C ASN A 31 -5.68 -17.40 7.43
N ASN A 32 -5.79 -18.30 8.41
CA ASN A 32 -5.41 -19.72 8.30
C ASN A 32 -6.19 -20.52 7.24
N THR A 33 -7.17 -19.90 6.57
CA THR A 33 -8.08 -20.54 5.61
C THR A 33 -7.67 -20.30 4.15
N GLU A 34 -6.78 -19.35 3.87
CA GLU A 34 -6.47 -18.92 2.50
C GLU A 34 -4.97 -19.04 2.20
N SER A 35 -4.64 -19.28 0.93
CA SER A 35 -3.26 -19.20 0.43
C SER A 35 -3.13 -18.00 -0.50
N LEU A 36 -2.18 -17.11 -0.23
CA LEU A 36 -1.92 -15.95 -1.07
C LEU A 36 -0.91 -16.30 -2.19
N PRO A 37 -1.12 -15.84 -3.42
CA PRO A 37 -0.19 -16.05 -4.52
C PRO A 37 1.08 -15.18 -4.42
N ALA A 38 1.02 -14.11 -3.61
CA ALA A 38 2.07 -13.12 -3.45
C ALA A 38 1.99 -12.50 -2.05
N ASN A 39 3.14 -12.38 -1.38
CA ASN A 39 3.19 -12.10 0.07
C ASN A 39 4.05 -10.88 0.42
N PHE A 40 4.79 -10.30 -0.51
CA PHE A 40 5.62 -9.12 -0.24
C PHE A 40 4.95 -7.87 -0.77
N PHE A 41 4.71 -6.90 0.10
CA PHE A 41 4.20 -5.59 -0.30
C PHE A 41 5.26 -4.85 -1.13
N TYR A 42 4.83 -4.22 -2.23
CA TYR A 42 5.71 -3.47 -3.11
C TYR A 42 5.11 -2.13 -3.55
N ILE A 43 6.02 -1.24 -3.97
CA ILE A 43 5.73 -0.02 -4.74
C ILE A 43 6.54 -0.04 -6.04
N ASP A 44 6.04 0.60 -7.09
CA ASP A 44 6.85 0.90 -8.27
C ASP A 44 7.48 2.28 -8.09
N ASN A 45 8.81 2.31 -8.01
CA ASN A 45 9.61 3.51 -7.86
C ASN A 45 10.42 3.82 -9.15
N SER A 46 9.93 3.37 -10.31
CA SER A 46 10.43 3.83 -11.62
C SER A 46 10.17 5.32 -11.80
N ALA A 47 11.06 6.03 -12.50
CA ALA A 47 10.85 7.44 -12.82
C ALA A 47 9.52 7.62 -13.59
N GLY A 48 8.69 8.59 -13.20
CA GLY A 48 7.37 8.78 -13.81
C GLY A 48 6.27 7.84 -13.32
N ALA A 49 6.56 6.89 -12.42
CA ALA A 49 5.53 5.94 -11.98
C ALA A 49 4.45 6.62 -11.14
N PHE A 50 3.19 6.33 -11.52
CA PHE A 50 1.99 6.59 -10.72
C PHE A 50 1.15 5.31 -10.65
N GLU A 51 1.78 4.27 -10.13
CA GLU A 51 1.24 2.91 -10.16
C GLU A 51 0.63 2.49 -8.83
N SER A 52 -0.26 1.50 -8.90
CA SER A 52 -0.86 0.91 -7.70
C SER A 52 0.19 0.15 -6.90
N ALA A 53 0.20 0.35 -5.58
CA ALA A 53 0.94 -0.52 -4.68
C ALA A 53 0.29 -1.90 -4.65
N GLY A 54 1.09 -2.95 -4.46
CA GLY A 54 0.60 -4.31 -4.62
C GLY A 54 1.40 -5.35 -3.85
N PHE A 55 1.22 -6.61 -4.22
CA PHE A 55 1.93 -7.74 -3.65
C PHE A 55 2.68 -8.53 -4.73
N THR A 56 3.89 -8.96 -4.42
CA THR A 56 4.72 -9.83 -5.26
C THR A 56 5.22 -11.06 -4.49
N ASN A 57 5.56 -12.12 -5.19
CA ASN A 57 6.15 -13.34 -4.61
C ASN A 57 7.68 -13.29 -4.54
N SER A 58 8.30 -12.29 -5.17
CA SER A 58 9.75 -12.15 -5.28
C SER A 58 10.18 -10.75 -4.87
N LEU A 59 11.22 -10.68 -4.02
CA LEU A 59 11.78 -9.40 -3.60
C LEU A 59 12.43 -8.72 -4.80
N ASN A 60 12.06 -7.44 -5.02
CA ASN A 60 12.59 -6.60 -6.10
C ASN A 60 12.52 -7.29 -7.47
N SER A 61 11.32 -7.77 -7.81
CA SER A 61 11.03 -8.65 -8.96
C SER A 61 11.40 -8.06 -10.33
N SER A 62 11.60 -6.74 -10.43
CA SER A 62 12.08 -6.04 -11.61
C SER A 62 12.72 -4.70 -11.24
N ALA A 63 13.41 -4.07 -12.19
CA ALA A 63 13.86 -2.69 -12.05
C ALA A 63 12.66 -1.78 -11.80
N GLY A 64 12.70 -0.99 -10.73
CA GLY A 64 11.60 -0.11 -10.31
C GLY A 64 10.73 -0.69 -9.20
N ILE A 65 10.52 -2.01 -9.15
CA ILE A 65 9.72 -2.63 -8.09
C ILE A 65 10.54 -2.72 -6.81
N VAL A 66 10.09 -2.04 -5.77
CA VAL A 66 10.75 -1.99 -4.47
C VAL A 66 9.90 -2.68 -3.41
N THR A 67 10.52 -3.64 -2.72
CA THR A 67 9.89 -4.47 -1.67
C THR A 67 10.46 -4.21 -0.27
N THR A 68 11.38 -3.26 -0.15
CA THR A 68 12.19 -2.98 1.04
C THR A 68 12.17 -1.49 1.38
N GLY A 69 12.65 -1.14 2.58
CA GLY A 69 12.69 0.25 3.05
C GLY A 69 11.38 0.77 3.64
N PHE A 70 10.36 -0.09 3.78
CA PHE A 70 9.10 0.27 4.41
C PHE A 70 9.25 0.32 5.93
N LYS A 71 8.90 1.46 6.53
CA LYS A 71 8.95 1.69 7.97
C LYS A 71 7.69 2.39 8.43
N VAL A 72 7.23 2.03 9.62
CA VAL A 72 6.17 2.76 10.30
C VAL A 72 6.84 3.77 11.23
N PHE A 73 6.73 5.07 10.91
CA PHE A 73 7.20 6.14 11.77
C PHE A 73 6.02 6.67 12.59
N GLY A 74 6.05 6.40 13.90
CA GLY A 74 4.89 6.59 14.78
C GLY A 74 3.74 5.70 14.34
N ASN A 75 2.77 6.28 13.63
CA ASN A 75 1.62 5.57 13.08
C ASN A 75 1.49 5.65 11.56
N GLN A 76 2.49 6.18 10.87
CA GLN A 76 2.42 6.43 9.43
C GLN A 76 3.37 5.50 8.68
N LEU A 77 2.87 4.86 7.62
CA LEU A 77 3.70 4.08 6.72
C LEU A 77 4.49 5.03 5.81
N SER A 78 5.81 4.87 5.82
CA SER A 78 6.72 5.59 4.94
C SER A 78 7.67 4.61 4.25
N TRP A 79 8.21 5.05 3.13
CA TRP A 79 9.30 4.38 2.46
C TRP A 79 10.58 5.19 2.67
N VAL A 80 11.68 4.52 3.00
CA VAL A 80 13.00 5.14 3.16
C VAL A 80 13.86 4.68 1.98
N ASN A 81 14.28 5.66 1.17
CA ASN A 81 15.13 5.36 0.02
C ASN A 81 16.56 4.95 0.45
N SER A 82 17.39 4.53 -0.50
CA SER A 82 18.79 4.13 -0.25
C SER A 82 19.65 5.25 0.34
N ALA A 83 19.29 6.52 0.12
CA ALA A 83 19.94 7.68 0.71
C ALA A 83 19.45 8.02 2.14
N GLY A 84 18.54 7.22 2.70
CA GLY A 84 17.98 7.45 4.04
C GLY A 84 16.89 8.51 4.12
N ASN A 85 16.40 9.01 2.98
CA ASN A 85 15.31 10.00 2.97
C ASN A 85 13.96 9.31 3.12
N LEU A 86 13.16 9.84 4.05
CA LEU A 86 11.77 9.44 4.26
C LEU A 86 10.89 9.99 3.14
N LYS A 87 10.05 9.13 2.55
CA LYS A 87 9.09 9.45 1.49
C LYS A 87 7.69 8.93 1.85
N GLN A 88 6.68 9.74 1.56
CA GLN A 88 5.26 9.43 1.73
C GLN A 88 4.50 9.89 0.50
N LEU A 89 4.66 9.16 -0.61
CA LEU A 89 4.10 9.52 -1.91
C LEU A 89 2.81 8.75 -2.19
N TRP A 90 1.99 8.56 -1.15
CA TRP A 90 0.77 7.78 -1.22
C TRP A 90 -0.38 8.60 -1.76
N TRP A 91 -1.09 8.05 -2.74
CA TRP A 91 -2.27 8.65 -3.34
C TRP A 91 -3.41 7.62 -3.40
N ALA A 92 -4.63 8.09 -3.22
CA ALA A 92 -5.83 7.29 -3.49
C ALA A 92 -6.40 7.70 -4.85
N LYS A 93 -6.54 6.73 -5.76
CA LYS A 93 -7.17 6.93 -7.08
C LYS A 93 -8.50 6.18 -7.12
N PRO A 94 -9.59 6.81 -7.60
CA PRO A 94 -10.89 6.17 -7.65
C PRO A 94 -10.88 5.07 -8.71
N THR A 95 -11.59 3.98 -8.43
CA THR A 95 -11.88 2.95 -9.43
C THR A 95 -13.23 3.22 -10.09
N GLU A 96 -13.59 2.41 -11.07
CA GLU A 96 -14.94 2.42 -11.66
C GLU A 96 -16.02 1.95 -10.68
N ILE A 97 -15.63 1.31 -9.57
CA ILE A 97 -16.54 0.84 -8.53
C ILE A 97 -16.67 1.93 -7.46
N SER A 98 -17.91 2.41 -7.26
CA SER A 98 -18.22 3.41 -6.25
C SER A 98 -17.74 2.99 -4.85
N GLY A 99 -17.02 3.89 -4.18
CA GLY A 99 -16.46 3.65 -2.85
C GLY A 99 -15.19 2.79 -2.83
N LEU A 100 -14.71 2.29 -3.97
CA LEU A 100 -13.46 1.55 -4.08
C LEU A 100 -12.36 2.42 -4.71
N TRP A 101 -11.21 2.45 -4.03
CA TRP A 101 -10.04 3.25 -4.41
C TRP A 101 -8.80 2.36 -4.44
N THR A 102 -7.89 2.63 -5.37
CA THR A 102 -6.55 2.03 -5.36
C THR A 102 -5.60 2.91 -4.57
N LEU A 103 -4.71 2.26 -3.81
CA LEU A 103 -3.58 2.94 -3.18
C LEU A 103 -2.43 2.94 -4.17
N ASN A 104 -1.98 4.12 -4.58
CA ASN A 104 -0.94 4.32 -5.57
C ASN A 104 0.29 5.00 -4.96
N TRP A 105 1.45 4.72 -5.54
CA TRP A 105 2.71 5.40 -5.26
C TRP A 105 3.04 6.33 -6.43
N ASN A 106 3.16 7.63 -6.16
CA ASN A 106 3.35 8.68 -7.17
C ASN A 106 4.76 9.29 -7.05
N VAL A 107 5.71 8.74 -7.82
CA VAL A 107 7.14 9.08 -7.74
C VAL A 107 7.40 10.55 -8.02
N ASP A 108 6.73 11.10 -9.02
CA ASP A 108 6.93 12.46 -9.51
C ASP A 108 6.11 13.50 -8.75
N THR A 109 5.28 13.07 -7.78
CA THR A 109 4.32 13.94 -7.09
C THR A 109 3.42 14.71 -8.04
N ALA A 110 3.17 14.15 -9.22
CA ALA A 110 2.36 14.79 -10.25
C ALA A 110 0.92 14.95 -9.74
N SER A 111 0.37 16.15 -9.86
CA SER A 111 -1.03 16.39 -9.53
C SER A 111 -1.92 15.69 -10.55
N GLU A 112 -2.76 14.78 -10.09
CA GLU A 112 -3.76 14.09 -10.89
C GLU A 112 -5.13 14.50 -10.39
N SER A 113 -5.96 15.09 -11.25
CA SER A 113 -7.25 15.70 -10.85
C SER A 113 -8.24 14.71 -10.25
N SER A 114 -8.09 13.43 -10.60
CA SER A 114 -8.93 12.34 -10.11
C SER A 114 -8.42 11.71 -8.81
N ALA A 115 -7.16 11.94 -8.43
CA ALA A 115 -6.54 11.30 -7.28
C ALA A 115 -6.29 12.29 -6.14
N VAL A 116 -6.25 11.78 -4.92
CA VAL A 116 -6.00 12.61 -3.72
C VAL A 116 -4.79 12.09 -2.96
N PRO A 117 -3.89 12.96 -2.46
CA PRO A 117 -2.80 12.53 -1.60
C PRO A 117 -3.36 12.02 -0.27
N VAL A 118 -2.81 10.92 0.24
CA VAL A 118 -3.29 10.27 1.47
C VAL A 118 -2.13 9.90 2.39
N THR A 119 -2.46 9.60 3.65
CA THR A 119 -1.52 9.01 4.60
C THR A 119 -2.01 7.63 5.01
N VAL A 120 -1.20 6.61 4.78
CA VAL A 120 -1.46 5.25 5.24
C VAL A 120 -1.06 5.14 6.70
N ARG A 121 -1.99 4.72 7.56
CA ARG A 121 -1.79 4.64 9.01
C ARG A 121 -2.08 3.25 9.57
N ASN A 122 -1.38 2.88 10.65
CA ASN A 122 -1.62 1.63 11.39
C ASN A 122 -2.60 1.78 12.56
N ILE A 123 -3.29 2.92 12.65
CA ILE A 123 -4.35 3.16 13.62
C ILE A 123 -5.68 3.27 12.89
N VAL A 124 -6.75 2.90 13.59
CA VAL A 124 -8.10 3.03 13.05
C VAL A 124 -8.38 4.50 12.68
N PRO A 125 -9.10 4.77 11.58
CA PRO A 125 -9.54 6.12 11.27
C PRO A 125 -10.33 6.70 12.44
N THR A 126 -10.00 7.92 12.84
CA THR A 126 -10.82 8.67 13.79
C THR A 126 -12.17 8.95 13.14
N ARG A 127 -13.26 8.52 13.80
CA ARG A 127 -14.61 8.87 13.37
C ARG A 127 -14.72 10.39 13.34
N ILE A 128 -15.00 10.96 12.17
CA ILE A 128 -15.48 12.34 12.10
C ILE A 128 -16.88 12.29 12.72
N GLY A 129 -17.03 12.85 13.92
CA GLY A 129 -18.34 13.02 14.55
C GLY A 129 -19.19 13.98 13.70
N PRO A 130 -20.54 13.94 13.80
CA PRO A 130 -21.33 14.99 13.17
C PRO A 130 -20.87 16.35 13.69
N GLU A 131 -20.74 17.33 12.79
CA GLU A 131 -20.56 18.74 13.15
C GLU A 131 -21.59 19.09 14.24
N GLN A 132 -21.10 19.62 15.37
CA GLN A 132 -21.94 20.30 16.36
C GLN A 132 -21.97 21.79 16.05
#